data_AF-A0A3G2L2Q1-F1
#
_entry.id   AF-A0A3G2L2Q1-F1
#
_cell.length_a   1.000
_cell.length_b   1.000
_cell.length_c   1.000
_cell.angle_alpha   90.00
_cell.angle_beta   90.00
_cell.angle_gamma   90.00
#
_symmetry.space_group_name_H-M   'P 1'
#
loop_
_entity.id
_entity.type
_entity.pdbx_description
1 polymer ?
#
loop_
_entity_poly.entity_id
_entity_poly.type
_entity_poly.pdbx_seq_one_letter_code
_entity_poly.pdbx_strand_id
1 'polypeptide(L)'
;MKSTATLAKSWAIALYALIITKVEAQNENFGFEFGTVTTMDNLYSETPSGLGSIKWVNVNTEKNTWSVDKNGILVCQGLPIGVVRSSKQYENFILHVEWRHMEPGGNSGIFAWSNANPEEGKNLPDGLEIQMLELDWVNLNTRNGEKPAIAYVHGELFGVGGVTTIPDNPRGERSKSIENRAKGKGIWNTYDVVCVDGVAKLSVNGKFVNGIAKVSQKKGYLCLESEGAEIQFRNLRVTELPPSVTSSNQIAPLLD
;
A
#
# COMPACT_ATOMS: atom_id res chain seq x y z
N MET A 1 -5.19 -64.40 -38.86
CA MET A 1 -5.74 -63.10 -38.44
C MET A 1 -5.42 -62.90 -36.98
N LYS A 2 -4.41 -62.09 -36.67
CA LYS A 2 -4.05 -61.70 -35.30
C LYS A 2 -4.74 -60.35 -35.04
N SER A 3 -5.64 -60.28 -34.06
CA SER A 3 -6.15 -59.02 -33.53
C SER A 3 -5.79 -58.97 -32.06
N THR A 4 -4.83 -58.12 -31.75
CA THR A 4 -4.25 -57.84 -30.44
C THR A 4 -5.21 -56.98 -29.61
N ALA A 5 -5.58 -57.45 -28.43
CA ALA A 5 -6.23 -56.64 -27.41
C ALA A 5 -5.19 -55.78 -26.68
N THR A 6 -5.35 -54.46 -26.73
CA THR A 6 -4.47 -53.47 -26.13
C THR A 6 -4.82 -53.32 -24.64
N LEU A 7 -3.93 -53.75 -23.75
CA LEU A 7 -4.03 -53.52 -22.30
C LEU A 7 -3.73 -52.06 -21.98
N ALA A 8 -4.68 -51.40 -21.30
CA ALA A 8 -4.57 -50.03 -20.82
C ALA A 8 -3.48 -49.93 -19.75
N LYS A 9 -2.48 -49.05 -19.97
CA LYS A 9 -1.55 -48.61 -18.93
C LYS A 9 -2.18 -47.45 -18.18
N SER A 10 -2.52 -47.69 -16.92
CA SER A 10 -2.90 -46.68 -15.94
C SER A 10 -1.70 -45.78 -15.66
N TRP A 11 -1.84 -44.47 -15.88
CA TRP A 11 -0.85 -43.47 -15.48
C TRP A 11 -1.32 -42.88 -14.15
N ALA A 12 -0.65 -43.27 -13.06
CA ALA A 12 -0.79 -42.58 -11.78
C ALA A 12 -0.10 -41.21 -11.90
N ILE A 13 -0.88 -40.14 -11.92
CA ILE A 13 -0.37 -38.76 -11.82
C ILE A 13 -0.12 -38.51 -10.34
N ALA A 14 1.14 -38.67 -9.90
CA ALA A 14 1.59 -38.18 -8.62
C ALA A 14 1.80 -36.66 -8.73
N LEU A 15 0.80 -35.87 -8.35
CA LEU A 15 0.94 -34.43 -8.21
C LEU A 15 1.59 -34.14 -6.85
N TYR A 16 2.91 -34.03 -6.82
CA TYR A 16 3.64 -33.47 -5.68
C TYR A 16 4.56 -32.38 -6.18
N ALA A 17 4.11 -31.14 -6.03
CA ALA A 17 4.95 -29.96 -6.05
C ALA A 17 4.24 -28.86 -5.26
N LEU A 18 4.23 -28.98 -3.93
CA LEU A 18 4.20 -27.78 -3.09
C LEU A 18 5.62 -27.22 -3.13
N ILE A 19 5.87 -26.32 -4.08
CA ILE A 19 7.05 -25.46 -4.00
C ILE A 19 6.70 -24.42 -2.94
N ILE A 20 7.06 -24.74 -1.70
CA ILE A 20 7.09 -23.76 -0.62
C ILE A 20 8.28 -22.86 -0.95
N THR A 21 8.03 -21.73 -1.61
CA THR A 21 9.01 -20.67 -1.72
C THR A 21 9.21 -20.12 -0.32
N LYS A 22 10.33 -20.48 0.28
CA LYS A 22 10.81 -19.88 1.51
C LYS A 22 10.93 -18.37 1.24
N VAL A 23 10.20 -17.57 2.00
CA VAL A 23 10.26 -16.10 1.93
C VAL A 23 11.64 -15.67 2.40
N GLU A 24 12.53 -15.31 1.49
CA GLU A 24 13.93 -14.94 1.78
C GLU A 24 14.14 -13.42 1.95
N ALA A 25 13.12 -12.69 2.44
CA ALA A 25 13.24 -11.24 2.65
C ALA A 25 13.09 -10.78 4.11
N GLN A 26 13.08 -11.67 5.11
CA GLN A 26 12.87 -11.26 6.50
C GLN A 26 14.21 -11.00 7.22
N ASN A 27 14.65 -9.74 7.25
CA ASN A 27 15.84 -9.30 8.01
C ASN A 27 15.69 -9.61 9.51
N GLU A 28 14.54 -9.24 10.11
CA GLU A 28 14.19 -9.55 11.49
C GLU A 28 12.66 -9.69 11.64
N ASN A 29 12.18 -10.65 12.43
CA ASN A 29 10.74 -10.77 12.71
C ASN A 29 10.34 -9.85 13.87
N PHE A 30 9.64 -8.75 13.55
CA PHE A 30 8.98 -7.90 14.53
C PHE A 30 7.63 -7.42 14.00
N GLY A 31 6.81 -6.91 14.92
CA GLY A 31 5.53 -6.30 14.59
C GLY A 31 5.09 -5.33 15.67
N PHE A 32 4.07 -4.55 15.36
CA PHE A 32 3.47 -3.58 16.27
C PHE A 32 2.01 -3.36 15.92
N GLU A 33 1.31 -2.67 16.81
CA GLU A 33 -0.07 -2.25 16.60
C GLU A 33 -0.13 -0.74 16.42
N PHE A 34 -0.80 -0.28 15.35
CA PHE A 34 -0.99 1.13 15.10
C PHE A 34 -2.18 1.36 14.16
N GLY A 35 -3.07 2.28 14.55
CA GLY A 35 -4.28 2.58 13.81
C GLY A 35 -5.44 1.64 14.14
N THR A 36 -6.64 2.05 13.73
CA THR A 36 -7.88 1.34 14.05
C THR A 36 -8.56 0.81 12.80
N VAL A 37 -9.21 -0.33 12.91
CA VAL A 37 -10.08 -0.88 11.86
C VAL A 37 -11.52 -1.00 12.36
N THR A 38 -12.46 -0.70 11.48
CA THR A 38 -13.90 -0.80 11.73
C THR A 38 -14.62 -1.29 10.47
N THR A 39 -15.93 -1.50 10.55
CA THR A 39 -16.78 -1.91 9.42
C THR A 39 -17.73 -0.79 9.01
N MET A 40 -18.30 -0.90 7.81
CA MET A 40 -19.32 0.00 7.30
C MET A 40 -20.55 0.11 8.20
N ASP A 41 -20.96 -0.97 8.86
CA ASP A 41 -22.11 -0.97 9.79
C ASP A 41 -21.91 0.00 10.95
N ASN A 42 -20.66 0.14 11.43
CA ASN A 42 -20.32 1.10 12.47
C ASN A 42 -20.42 2.57 12.02
N LEU A 43 -20.42 2.86 10.71
CA LEU A 43 -20.63 4.24 10.21
C LEU A 43 -22.08 4.70 10.40
N TYR A 44 -23.03 3.76 10.43
CA TYR A 44 -24.45 4.05 10.59
C TYR A 44 -24.93 3.86 12.04
N SER A 45 -24.06 3.38 12.93
CA SER A 45 -24.38 3.12 14.33
C SER A 45 -24.29 4.38 15.17
N GLU A 46 -25.30 4.64 15.99
CA GLU A 46 -25.25 5.68 17.03
C GLU A 46 -24.24 5.33 18.15
N THR A 47 -23.94 4.05 18.32
CA THR A 47 -22.96 3.53 19.28
C THR A 47 -22.01 2.55 18.58
N PRO A 48 -21.00 3.04 17.85
CA PRO A 48 -20.00 2.17 17.22
C PRO A 48 -19.31 1.30 18.28
N SER A 49 -19.16 0.00 18.00
CA SER A 49 -18.53 -0.95 18.92
C SER A 49 -17.57 -1.87 18.18
N GLY A 50 -16.64 -2.50 18.90
CA GLY A 50 -15.72 -3.47 18.31
C GLY A 50 -14.68 -2.88 17.37
N LEU A 51 -14.18 -1.66 17.64
CA LEU A 51 -13.01 -1.13 16.92
C LEU A 51 -11.82 -2.06 17.12
N GLY A 52 -11.31 -2.60 16.02
CA GLY A 52 -10.09 -3.41 16.00
C GLY A 52 -8.84 -2.53 15.93
N SER A 53 -7.70 -3.15 16.22
CA SER A 53 -6.37 -2.57 16.02
C SER A 53 -5.74 -3.16 14.76
N ILE A 54 -5.03 -2.34 13.99
CA ILE A 54 -4.28 -2.83 12.82
C ILE A 54 -2.92 -3.34 13.30
N LYS A 55 -2.67 -4.63 13.04
CA LYS A 55 -1.40 -5.29 13.32
C LYS A 55 -0.48 -5.16 12.11
N TRP A 56 0.75 -4.72 12.35
CA TRP A 56 1.80 -4.54 11.37
C TRP A 56 2.88 -5.60 11.56
N VAL A 57 3.32 -6.18 10.46
CA VAL A 57 4.36 -7.22 10.39
C VAL A 57 5.50 -6.69 9.54
N ASN A 58 6.73 -6.82 10.02
CA ASN A 58 7.90 -6.45 9.23
C ASN A 58 7.97 -7.27 7.94
N VAL A 59 8.31 -6.59 6.84
CA VAL A 59 8.67 -7.27 5.59
C VAL A 59 10.19 -7.29 5.50
N ASN A 60 10.82 -6.13 5.37
CA ASN A 60 12.26 -6.02 5.09
C ASN A 60 12.92 -4.78 5.72
N THR A 61 12.34 -4.21 6.78
CA THR A 61 12.95 -3.12 7.56
C THR A 61 13.64 -3.64 8.83
N GLU A 62 14.24 -2.74 9.62
CA GLU A 62 14.87 -3.04 10.91
C GLU A 62 13.99 -2.61 12.09
N LYS A 63 14.12 -3.24 13.26
CA LYS A 63 13.27 -2.97 14.43
C LYS A 63 13.28 -1.51 14.89
N ASN A 64 14.41 -0.82 14.78
CA ASN A 64 14.56 0.60 15.13
C ASN A 64 14.01 1.56 14.07
N THR A 65 13.63 1.07 12.88
CA THR A 65 13.01 1.87 11.82
C THR A 65 11.66 2.40 12.27
N TRP A 66 10.92 1.63 13.08
CA TRP A 66 9.54 1.93 13.47
C TRP A 66 9.38 2.02 14.99
N SER A 67 8.70 3.06 15.46
CA SER A 67 8.32 3.17 16.88
C SER A 67 7.03 3.95 17.06
N VAL A 68 6.23 3.57 18.05
CA VAL A 68 5.07 4.37 18.49
C VAL A 68 5.49 5.16 19.72
N ASP A 69 5.40 6.48 19.63
CA ASP A 69 5.78 7.37 20.73
C ASP A 69 4.71 7.38 21.85
N LYS A 70 5.02 8.06 22.96
CA LYS A 70 4.13 8.19 24.11
C LYS A 70 2.79 8.91 23.82
N ASN A 71 2.68 9.60 22.68
CA ASN A 71 1.48 10.30 22.25
C ASN A 71 0.68 9.50 21.21
N GLY A 72 1.11 8.27 20.89
CA GLY A 72 0.47 7.44 19.88
C GLY A 72 0.80 7.83 18.44
N ILE A 73 1.91 8.57 18.22
CA ILE A 73 2.43 8.87 16.88
C ILE A 73 3.33 7.72 16.44
N LEU A 74 3.05 7.14 15.27
CA LEU A 74 3.98 6.21 14.62
C LEU A 74 5.07 7.01 13.93
N VAL A 75 6.32 6.72 14.25
CA VAL A 75 7.51 7.32 13.66
C VAL A 75 8.22 6.25 12.83
N CYS A 76 8.49 6.58 11.56
CA CYS A 76 9.36 5.83 10.67
C CYS A 76 10.64 6.64 10.44
N GLN A 77 11.82 6.05 10.69
CA GLN A 77 13.12 6.71 10.52
C GLN A 77 13.56 6.84 9.05
N GLY A 78 12.88 6.16 8.13
CA GLY A 78 13.14 6.22 6.68
C GLY A 78 14.22 5.27 6.18
N LEU A 79 15.08 4.70 7.04
CA LEU A 79 16.09 3.73 6.64
C LEU A 79 16.11 2.48 7.53
N PRO A 80 16.37 1.28 6.95
CA PRO A 80 16.55 1.01 5.52
C PRO A 80 15.28 1.23 4.69
N ILE A 81 15.44 1.34 3.37
CA ILE A 81 14.29 1.42 2.45
C ILE A 81 13.56 0.07 2.48
N GLY A 82 12.26 0.09 2.68
CA GLY A 82 11.45 -1.11 2.79
C GLY A 82 10.06 -0.82 3.33
N VAL A 83 9.35 -1.87 3.72
CA VAL A 83 7.98 -1.74 4.24
C VAL A 83 7.70 -2.58 5.47
N VAL A 84 6.66 -2.17 6.20
CA VAL A 84 5.87 -3.05 7.06
C VAL A 84 4.52 -3.27 6.41
N ARG A 85 3.94 -4.47 6.55
CA ARG A 85 2.61 -4.81 6.00
C ARG A 85 1.57 -4.97 7.08
N SER A 86 0.29 -4.80 6.75
CA SER A 86 -0.80 -5.23 7.60
C SER A 86 -0.80 -6.76 7.76
N SER A 87 -1.30 -7.28 8.88
CA SER A 87 -1.35 -8.72 9.12
C SER A 87 -2.37 -9.43 8.20
N LYS A 88 -3.41 -8.71 7.77
CA LYS A 88 -4.45 -9.20 6.84
C LYS A 88 -4.53 -8.33 5.58
N GLN A 89 -5.15 -8.88 4.55
CA GLN A 89 -5.49 -8.17 3.31
C GLN A 89 -6.80 -7.37 3.47
N TYR A 90 -6.91 -6.29 2.71
CA TYR A 90 -8.08 -5.44 2.57
C TYR A 90 -8.53 -5.41 1.10
N GLU A 91 -9.83 -5.28 0.88
CA GLU A 91 -10.45 -5.20 -0.46
C GLU A 91 -11.07 -3.83 -0.66
N ASN A 92 -12.33 -3.64 -0.27
CA ASN A 92 -12.98 -2.34 -0.31
C ASN A 92 -12.86 -1.67 1.06
N PHE A 93 -12.42 -0.41 1.09
CA PHE A 93 -12.24 0.33 2.33
C PHE A 93 -12.25 1.85 2.13
N ILE A 94 -12.54 2.56 3.22
CA ILE A 94 -12.18 3.98 3.38
C ILE A 94 -10.98 4.05 4.32
N LEU A 95 -9.91 4.71 3.90
CA LEU A 95 -8.72 4.95 4.71
C LEU A 95 -8.63 6.43 5.04
N HIS A 96 -8.45 6.74 6.32
CA HIS A 96 -8.08 8.07 6.80
C HIS A 96 -6.70 7.99 7.44
N VAL A 97 -5.83 8.95 7.16
CA VAL A 97 -4.52 9.06 7.81
C VAL A 97 -4.05 10.51 7.86
N GLU A 98 -3.41 10.88 8.97
CA GLU A 98 -2.65 12.11 9.06
C GLU A 98 -1.15 11.79 9.03
N TRP A 99 -0.41 12.54 8.22
CA TRP A 99 1.01 12.31 8.00
C TRP A 99 1.81 13.60 7.91
N ARG A 100 3.12 13.55 8.21
CA ARG A 100 4.06 14.63 7.96
C ARG A 100 5.48 14.12 7.79
N HIS A 101 6.24 14.72 6.88
CA HIS A 101 7.70 14.58 6.85
C HIS A 101 8.36 15.55 7.81
N MET A 102 9.48 15.13 8.40
CA MET A 102 10.29 15.96 9.29
C MET A 102 11.49 16.60 8.58
N GLU A 103 11.74 16.21 7.33
CA GLU A 103 12.85 16.67 6.50
C GLU A 103 12.36 17.23 5.15
N PRO A 104 13.06 18.23 4.56
CA PRO A 104 12.74 18.71 3.21
C PRO A 104 12.94 17.59 2.18
N GLY A 105 11.97 17.45 1.28
CA GLY A 105 11.98 16.44 0.20
C GLY A 105 11.92 14.99 0.66
N GLY A 106 11.40 14.72 1.85
CA GLY A 106 11.09 13.35 2.27
C GLY A 106 10.16 12.62 1.31
N ASN A 107 10.31 11.30 1.26
CA ASN A 107 9.53 10.37 0.45
C ASN A 107 9.04 9.20 1.30
N SER A 108 7.80 8.78 1.07
CA SER A 108 7.11 7.66 1.69
C SER A 108 5.74 7.50 1.04
N GLY A 109 4.98 6.51 1.45
CA GLY A 109 3.65 6.26 0.93
C GLY A 109 2.94 5.15 1.69
N ILE A 110 1.70 4.95 1.30
CA ILE A 110 0.93 3.77 1.67
C ILE A 110 0.66 2.98 0.40
N PHE A 111 1.04 1.70 0.39
CA PHE A 111 0.67 0.80 -0.68
C PHE A 111 -0.67 0.16 -0.31
N ALA A 112 -1.65 0.29 -1.20
CA ALA A 112 -2.92 -0.41 -1.12
C ALA A 112 -2.91 -1.61 -2.08
N TRP A 113 -3.65 -2.66 -1.72
CA TRP A 113 -3.75 -3.87 -2.52
C TRP A 113 -2.38 -4.37 -2.95
N SER A 114 -1.43 -4.49 -2.02
CA SER A 114 -0.06 -4.96 -2.26
C SER A 114 0.06 -6.46 -2.02
N ASN A 115 0.98 -7.12 -2.71
CA ASN A 115 1.45 -8.46 -2.39
C ASN A 115 2.37 -8.50 -1.17
N ALA A 116 2.86 -7.35 -0.72
CA ALA A 116 3.79 -7.19 0.40
C ALA A 116 5.05 -8.07 0.33
N ASN A 117 5.46 -8.47 -0.89
CA ASN A 117 6.61 -9.32 -1.14
C ASN A 117 7.47 -8.69 -2.25
N PRO A 118 8.50 -7.90 -1.87
CA PRO A 118 9.45 -7.34 -2.82
C PRO A 118 10.14 -8.44 -3.64
N GLU A 119 10.30 -8.20 -4.94
CA GLU A 119 11.10 -9.08 -5.80
C GLU A 119 12.57 -9.03 -5.41
N GLU A 120 13.34 -10.08 -5.73
CA GLU A 120 14.77 -10.13 -5.48
C GLU A 120 15.49 -8.89 -6.05
N GLY A 121 16.32 -8.25 -5.22
CA GLY A 121 17.03 -7.03 -5.58
C GLY A 121 16.21 -5.74 -5.52
N LYS A 122 14.92 -5.80 -5.12
CA LYS A 122 14.07 -4.64 -4.86
C LYS A 122 13.73 -4.51 -3.38
N ASN A 123 13.52 -3.27 -2.94
CA ASN A 123 13.16 -2.99 -1.55
C ASN A 123 11.65 -2.80 -1.35
N LEU A 124 10.90 -2.48 -2.41
CA LEU A 124 9.48 -2.15 -2.34
C LEU A 124 8.65 -3.22 -3.05
N PRO A 125 7.48 -3.61 -2.51
CA PRO A 125 6.58 -4.58 -3.12
C PRO A 125 5.78 -3.99 -4.29
N ASP A 126 4.91 -4.80 -4.90
CA ASP A 126 3.90 -4.30 -5.83
C ASP A 126 2.75 -3.58 -5.09
N GLY A 127 1.82 -2.98 -5.83
CA GLY A 127 0.58 -2.43 -5.28
C GLY A 127 0.14 -1.15 -5.96
N LEU A 128 -0.95 -0.57 -5.45
CA LEU A 128 -1.32 0.82 -5.71
C LEU A 128 -0.60 1.71 -4.69
N GLU A 129 0.38 2.50 -5.12
CA GLU A 129 1.06 3.45 -4.25
C GLU A 129 0.22 4.73 -4.10
N ILE A 130 0.00 5.13 -2.85
CA ILE A 130 -0.61 6.40 -2.44
C ILE A 130 0.53 7.28 -1.91
N GLN A 131 1.11 8.07 -2.82
CA GLN A 131 2.39 8.75 -2.63
C GLN A 131 2.30 9.93 -1.64
N MET A 132 3.29 10.04 -0.76
CA MET A 132 3.46 11.09 0.24
C MET A 132 4.86 11.71 0.07
N LEU A 133 4.91 12.78 -0.72
CA LEU A 133 6.13 13.56 -0.92
C LEU A 133 6.08 14.90 -0.19
N GLU A 134 7.21 15.34 0.34
CA GLU A 134 7.38 16.69 0.89
C GLU A 134 7.61 17.73 -0.23
N LEU A 135 7.16 18.96 -0.03
CA LEU A 135 7.12 20.00 -1.07
C LEU A 135 8.47 20.37 -1.68
N ASP A 136 9.58 20.28 -0.92
CA ASP A 136 10.92 20.55 -1.43
C ASP A 136 11.48 19.39 -2.27
N TRP A 137 10.80 18.25 -2.36
CA TRP A 137 11.24 17.13 -3.19
C TRP A 137 11.49 17.55 -4.64
N VAL A 138 10.63 18.41 -5.20
CA VAL A 138 10.82 18.93 -6.56
C VAL A 138 12.07 19.82 -6.69
N ASN A 139 12.46 20.55 -5.64
CA ASN A 139 13.69 21.34 -5.67
C ASN A 139 14.91 20.40 -5.63
N LEU A 140 14.90 19.43 -4.72
CA LEU A 140 16.00 18.47 -4.52
C LEU A 140 16.17 17.48 -5.69
N ASN A 141 15.11 17.26 -6.47
CA ASN A 141 15.11 16.38 -7.64
C ASN A 141 15.24 17.13 -8.97
N THR A 142 15.76 18.36 -8.95
CA THR A 142 16.14 19.07 -10.17
C THR A 142 17.29 18.35 -10.86
N ARG A 143 17.10 17.95 -12.12
CA ARG A 143 18.12 17.23 -12.91
C ARG A 143 18.42 18.02 -14.16
N ASN A 144 19.70 18.25 -14.44
CA ASN A 144 20.15 19.02 -15.60
C ASN A 144 19.50 20.42 -15.70
N GLY A 145 19.21 21.05 -14.55
CA GLY A 145 18.53 22.35 -14.48
C GLY A 145 17.01 22.31 -14.66
N GLU A 146 16.42 21.14 -14.92
CA GLU A 146 14.98 20.97 -15.07
C GLU A 146 14.34 20.48 -13.77
N LYS A 147 13.38 21.27 -13.27
CA LYS A 147 12.63 20.97 -12.05
C LYS A 147 11.44 20.05 -12.38
N PRO A 148 11.22 18.95 -11.64
CA PRO A 148 10.02 18.14 -11.77
C PRO A 148 8.74 18.98 -11.55
N ALA A 149 7.65 18.56 -12.18
CA ALA A 149 6.37 19.23 -12.02
C ALA A 149 5.91 19.21 -10.56
N ILE A 150 5.34 20.31 -10.08
CA ILE A 150 4.83 20.42 -8.70
C ILE A 150 3.79 19.34 -8.36
N ALA A 151 3.13 18.75 -9.37
CA ALA A 151 2.12 17.74 -9.14
C ALA A 151 2.65 16.43 -8.52
N TYR A 152 3.96 16.16 -8.59
CA TYR A 152 4.59 15.03 -7.90
C TYR A 152 4.29 15.08 -6.39
N VAL A 153 4.28 16.27 -5.77
CA VAL A 153 4.21 16.44 -4.31
C VAL A 153 2.80 16.64 -3.77
N HIS A 154 1.77 16.27 -4.55
CA HIS A 154 0.38 16.50 -4.20
C HIS A 154 -0.49 15.24 -4.28
N GLY A 155 0.08 14.10 -3.90
CA GLY A 155 -0.63 12.83 -3.76
C GLY A 155 -0.88 12.13 -5.09
N GLU A 156 0.18 11.80 -5.82
CA GLU A 156 0.06 10.92 -6.98
C GLU A 156 -0.40 9.53 -6.55
N LEU A 157 -1.19 8.89 -7.41
CA LEU A 157 -1.56 7.48 -7.30
C LEU A 157 -0.99 6.77 -8.51
N PHE A 158 -0.46 5.56 -8.35
CA PHE A 158 0.01 4.76 -9.46
C PHE A 158 0.23 3.29 -9.09
N GLY A 159 0.19 2.42 -10.08
CA GLY A 159 0.57 1.03 -9.90
C GLY A 159 2.09 0.84 -9.89
N VAL A 160 2.57 -0.02 -8.99
CA VAL A 160 3.97 -0.40 -8.83
C VAL A 160 4.10 -1.91 -8.98
N GLY A 161 5.29 -2.39 -9.38
CA GLY A 161 5.58 -3.82 -9.42
C GLY A 161 4.71 -4.61 -10.41
N GLY A 162 4.28 -3.99 -11.52
CA GLY A 162 3.43 -4.62 -12.53
C GLY A 162 1.92 -4.47 -12.31
N VAL A 163 1.49 -3.85 -11.21
CA VAL A 163 0.09 -3.43 -11.04
C VAL A 163 -0.24 -2.37 -12.09
N THR A 164 -1.31 -2.59 -12.85
CA THR A 164 -1.77 -1.66 -13.90
C THR A 164 -2.99 -0.87 -13.43
N THR A 165 -3.14 0.35 -13.93
CA THR A 165 -4.17 1.30 -13.50
C THR A 165 -4.59 2.23 -14.66
N ILE A 166 -5.70 2.96 -14.49
CA ILE A 166 -6.11 4.07 -15.37
C ILE A 166 -6.29 5.33 -14.50
N PRO A 167 -5.41 6.34 -14.61
CA PRO A 167 -5.56 7.59 -13.86
C PRO A 167 -6.70 8.46 -14.40
N ASP A 168 -7.44 9.11 -13.49
CA ASP A 168 -8.46 10.09 -13.88
C ASP A 168 -7.83 11.32 -14.56
N ASN A 169 -6.66 11.74 -14.04
CA ASN A 169 -5.89 12.89 -14.51
C ASN A 169 -4.45 12.42 -14.76
N PRO A 170 -4.09 12.00 -15.98
CA PRO A 170 -2.80 11.36 -16.24
C PRO A 170 -1.60 12.33 -16.22
N ARG A 171 -0.49 11.83 -15.68
CA ARG A 171 0.88 12.29 -15.94
C ARG A 171 1.71 11.05 -16.32
N GLY A 172 1.47 10.55 -17.53
CA GLY A 172 1.90 9.21 -17.93
C GLY A 172 1.00 8.15 -17.28
N GLU A 173 1.60 7.09 -16.74
CA GLU A 173 0.88 6.02 -16.02
C GLU A 173 0.50 6.41 -14.58
N ARG A 174 1.05 7.53 -14.07
CA ARG A 174 0.71 8.07 -12.76
C ARG A 174 -0.44 9.06 -12.85
N SER A 175 -1.22 9.16 -11.80
CA SER A 175 -2.22 10.21 -11.68
C SER A 175 -1.60 11.52 -11.20
N LYS A 176 -2.30 12.62 -11.46
CA LYS A 176 -1.90 13.99 -11.17
C LYS A 176 -3.02 14.68 -10.42
N SER A 177 -2.72 15.33 -9.30
CA SER A 177 -3.71 16.16 -8.62
C SER A 177 -4.16 17.33 -9.51
N ILE A 178 -5.47 17.62 -9.51
CA ILE A 178 -6.04 18.80 -10.17
C ILE A 178 -5.89 20.08 -9.33
N GLU A 179 -5.58 19.93 -8.04
CA GLU A 179 -5.38 21.05 -7.12
C GLU A 179 -4.28 20.73 -6.11
N ASN A 180 -3.33 21.65 -5.96
CA ASN A 180 -2.20 21.51 -5.06
C ASN A 180 -2.62 21.81 -3.62
N ARG A 181 -2.62 20.80 -2.74
CA ARG A 181 -3.13 20.94 -1.36
C ARG A 181 -2.20 20.44 -0.27
N ALA A 182 -1.12 19.72 -0.60
CA ALA A 182 -0.17 19.25 0.39
C ALA A 182 0.59 20.41 1.05
N LYS A 183 0.95 20.22 2.31
CA LYS A 183 1.67 21.16 3.16
C LYS A 183 3.10 20.65 3.37
N GLY A 184 4.03 21.59 3.59
CA GLY A 184 5.44 21.28 3.73
C GLY A 184 5.81 20.64 5.08
N LYS A 185 7.11 20.41 5.21
CA LYS A 185 7.80 19.83 6.36
C LYS A 185 7.24 20.26 7.72
N GLY A 186 7.05 19.28 8.60
CA GLY A 186 6.61 19.45 9.99
C GLY A 186 5.10 19.72 10.15
N ILE A 187 4.38 19.97 9.05
CA ILE A 187 2.95 20.28 9.07
C ILE A 187 2.14 19.02 8.72
N TRP A 188 1.12 18.74 9.53
CA TRP A 188 0.21 17.64 9.29
C TRP A 188 -0.61 17.83 8.01
N ASN A 189 -0.49 16.84 7.13
CA ASN A 189 -1.36 16.58 5.99
C ASN A 189 -2.38 15.51 6.36
N THR A 190 -3.54 15.55 5.71
CA THR A 190 -4.58 14.54 5.84
C THR A 190 -4.87 13.93 4.48
N TYR A 191 -4.84 12.61 4.40
CA TYR A 191 -5.37 11.85 3.28
C TYR A 191 -6.64 11.11 3.70
N ASP A 192 -7.68 11.25 2.90
CA ASP A 192 -8.84 10.35 2.90
C ASP A 192 -8.87 9.64 1.55
N VAL A 193 -8.90 8.31 1.58
CA VAL A 193 -8.87 7.48 0.38
C VAL A 193 -10.07 6.55 0.37
N VAL A 194 -10.84 6.60 -0.71
CA VAL A 194 -11.98 5.69 -0.93
C VAL A 194 -11.55 4.66 -1.96
N CYS A 195 -11.41 3.42 -1.52
CA CYS A 195 -10.98 2.27 -2.32
C CYS A 195 -12.16 1.31 -2.51
N VAL A 196 -12.72 1.22 -3.72
CA VAL A 196 -13.85 0.34 -4.04
C VAL A 196 -13.69 -0.24 -5.43
N ASP A 197 -13.73 -1.56 -5.56
CA ASP A 197 -13.76 -2.27 -6.84
C ASP A 197 -12.63 -1.88 -7.83
N GLY A 198 -11.40 -1.74 -7.34
CA GLY A 198 -10.27 -1.32 -8.16
C GLY A 198 -10.34 0.17 -8.57
N VAL A 199 -11.11 0.98 -7.87
CA VAL A 199 -11.10 2.45 -7.94
C VAL A 199 -10.55 3.01 -6.64
N ALA A 200 -9.67 3.99 -6.73
CA ALA A 200 -9.18 4.77 -5.60
C ALA A 200 -9.42 6.25 -5.85
N LYS A 201 -10.08 6.96 -4.93
CA LYS A 201 -10.23 8.41 -4.95
C LYS A 201 -9.51 9.00 -3.74
N LEU A 202 -8.62 9.95 -3.98
CA LEU A 202 -7.79 10.58 -2.97
C LEU A 202 -8.25 12.01 -2.70
N SER A 203 -8.56 12.28 -1.43
CA SER A 203 -8.71 13.60 -0.86
C SER A 203 -7.40 14.03 -0.20
N VAL A 204 -6.94 15.24 -0.51
CA VAL A 204 -5.79 15.86 0.14
C VAL A 204 -6.25 17.09 0.91
N ASN A 205 -6.08 17.06 2.23
CA ASN A 205 -6.49 18.16 3.13
C ASN A 205 -7.94 18.60 2.88
N GLY A 206 -8.86 17.64 2.88
CA GLY A 206 -10.32 17.85 2.86
C GLY A 206 -10.94 18.07 1.48
N LYS A 207 -10.25 17.74 0.37
CA LYS A 207 -10.83 17.83 -0.97
C LYS A 207 -10.34 16.70 -1.86
N PHE A 208 -11.26 15.99 -2.51
CA PHE A 208 -10.95 15.04 -3.57
C PHE A 208 -10.34 15.76 -4.77
N VAL A 209 -9.08 15.44 -5.04
CA VAL A 209 -8.27 16.12 -6.08
C VAL A 209 -7.54 15.14 -6.99
N ASN A 210 -7.56 13.85 -6.66
CA ASN A 210 -6.90 12.83 -7.48
C ASN A 210 -7.64 11.49 -7.42
N GLY A 211 -7.36 10.62 -8.39
CA GLY A 211 -7.95 9.29 -8.45
C GLY A 211 -7.44 8.42 -9.59
N ILE A 212 -7.73 7.13 -9.45
CA ILE A 212 -7.40 6.05 -10.38
C ILE A 212 -8.56 5.05 -10.42
N ALA A 213 -8.70 4.35 -11.55
CA ALA A 213 -9.63 3.27 -11.76
C ALA A 213 -8.95 2.05 -12.43
N LYS A 214 -9.70 0.94 -12.49
CA LYS A 214 -9.29 -0.33 -13.13
C LYS A 214 -7.94 -0.85 -12.64
N VAL A 215 -7.70 -0.75 -11.33
CA VAL A 215 -6.51 -1.38 -10.73
C VAL A 215 -6.59 -2.89 -10.91
N SER A 216 -5.51 -3.50 -11.41
CA SER A 216 -5.47 -4.93 -11.70
C SER A 216 -5.53 -5.81 -10.44
N GLN A 217 -5.03 -5.31 -9.32
CA GLN A 217 -5.10 -5.94 -8.00
C GLN A 217 -6.11 -5.17 -7.12
N LYS A 218 -7.15 -5.86 -6.64
CA LYS A 218 -8.28 -5.27 -5.90
C LYS A 218 -8.37 -5.71 -4.44
N LYS A 219 -7.52 -6.67 -4.05
CA LYS A 219 -7.40 -7.15 -2.68
C LYS A 219 -5.96 -7.49 -2.37
N GLY A 220 -5.46 -6.99 -1.26
CA GLY A 220 -4.09 -7.20 -0.83
C GLY A 220 -3.77 -6.49 0.47
N TYR A 221 -2.51 -6.52 0.88
CA TYR A 221 -2.06 -5.90 2.11
C TYR A 221 -2.01 -4.37 1.98
N LEU A 222 -2.13 -3.69 3.12
CA LEU A 222 -1.65 -2.32 3.26
C LEU A 222 -0.18 -2.38 3.63
N CYS A 223 0.67 -1.56 3.01
CA CYS A 223 2.07 -1.41 3.43
C CYS A 223 2.38 0.04 3.77
N LEU A 224 3.10 0.28 4.87
CA LEU A 224 3.69 1.58 5.18
C LEU A 224 5.15 1.57 4.75
N GLU A 225 5.56 2.62 4.07
CA GLU A 225 6.86 2.71 3.43
C GLU A 225 7.88 3.51 4.25
N SER A 226 9.08 2.96 4.34
CA SER A 226 10.31 3.61 4.77
C SER A 226 11.11 3.96 3.51
N GLU A 227 11.29 5.25 3.18
CA GLU A 227 11.99 5.66 1.95
C GLU A 227 12.89 6.90 2.12
N GLY A 228 13.90 6.76 2.98
CA GLY A 228 15.06 7.65 3.06
C GLY A 228 14.95 8.84 4.01
N ALA A 229 13.75 9.23 4.44
CA ALA A 229 13.55 10.35 5.36
C ALA A 229 12.52 10.03 6.44
N GLU A 230 12.62 10.71 7.59
CA GLU A 230 11.65 10.53 8.68
C GLU A 230 10.24 10.96 8.25
N ILE A 231 9.27 10.08 8.49
CA ILE A 231 7.84 10.36 8.36
C ILE A 231 7.10 9.95 9.64
N GLN A 232 6.11 10.73 10.00
CA GLN A 232 5.25 10.48 11.16
C GLN A 232 3.81 10.31 10.72
N PHE A 233 3.11 9.35 11.33
CA PHE A 233 1.70 9.07 11.11
C PHE A 233 0.92 9.19 12.42
N ARG A 234 -0.34 9.64 12.31
CA ARG A 234 -1.33 9.54 13.39
C ARG A 234 -2.72 9.35 12.81
N ASN A 235 -3.66 8.97 13.67
CA ASN A 235 -5.07 8.82 13.31
C ASN A 235 -5.28 7.93 12.08
N LEU A 236 -4.48 6.88 11.90
CA LEU A 236 -4.72 5.91 10.84
C LEU A 236 -5.99 5.12 11.14
N ARG A 237 -6.99 5.21 10.26
CA ARG A 237 -8.27 4.51 10.40
C ARG A 237 -8.64 3.83 9.10
N VAL A 238 -9.06 2.58 9.16
CA VAL A 238 -9.59 1.82 8.01
C VAL A 238 -11.02 1.42 8.32
N THR A 239 -11.94 1.76 7.43
CA THR A 239 -13.32 1.27 7.46
C THR A 239 -13.52 0.28 6.34
N GLU A 240 -13.65 -1.00 6.67
CA GLU A 240 -13.93 -2.06 5.69
C GLU A 240 -15.35 -1.91 5.14
N LEU A 241 -15.45 -2.00 3.82
CA LEU A 241 -16.69 -1.96 3.06
C LEU A 241 -17.04 -3.36 2.54
N PRO A 242 -18.31 -3.61 2.16
CA PRO A 242 -18.70 -4.88 1.53
C PRO A 242 -17.81 -5.25 0.34
N PRO A 243 -17.52 -6.55 0.13
CA PRO A 243 -16.63 -7.01 -0.93
C PRO A 243 -17.24 -6.83 -2.33
N SER A 244 -16.37 -6.81 -3.33
CA SER A 244 -16.75 -6.80 -4.75
C SER A 244 -16.82 -8.22 -5.32
N VAL A 245 -17.24 -8.34 -6.58
CA VAL A 245 -17.02 -9.56 -7.37
C VAL A 245 -15.57 -9.54 -7.87
N THR A 246 -14.68 -10.13 -7.06
CA THR A 246 -13.23 -10.12 -7.29
C THR A 246 -12.75 -11.51 -7.71
N SER A 247 -12.08 -11.62 -8.86
CA SER A 247 -11.51 -12.89 -9.33
C SER A 247 -10.17 -13.19 -8.65
N SER A 248 -9.78 -14.47 -8.60
CA SER A 248 -8.55 -14.90 -7.90
C SER A 248 -7.28 -14.20 -8.37
N ASN A 249 -7.17 -13.87 -9.66
CA ASN A 249 -6.03 -13.14 -10.22
C ASN A 249 -6.00 -11.64 -9.86
N GLN A 250 -7.04 -11.12 -9.20
CA GLN A 250 -7.11 -9.75 -8.67
C GLN A 250 -6.80 -9.71 -7.17
N ILE A 251 -6.48 -10.85 -6.56
CA ILE A 251 -6.19 -11.00 -5.14
C ILE A 251 -4.69 -11.29 -5.00
N ALA A 252 -4.01 -10.49 -4.19
CA ALA A 252 -2.62 -10.72 -3.84
C ALA A 252 -2.44 -12.10 -3.18
N PRO A 253 -1.30 -12.78 -3.37
CA PRO A 253 -0.98 -13.99 -2.63
C PRO A 253 -1.06 -13.77 -1.11
N LEU A 254 -1.49 -14.80 -0.37
CA LEU A 254 -1.40 -14.79 1.09
C LEU A 254 0.04 -15.04 1.52
N LEU A 255 0.49 -14.26 2.50
CA LEU A 255 1.75 -14.43 3.19
C LEU A 255 1.50 -14.97 4.60
N ASP A 256 2.36 -15.90 5.01
CA ASP A 256 2.39 -16.45 6.36
C ASP A 256 2.81 -15.40 7.42
#